data_AF-A0A2U9CYX8-F1
#
_entry.id   AF-A0A2U9CYX8-F1
#
_cell.length_a   1.000
_cell.length_b   1.000
_cell.length_c   1.000
_cell.angle_alpha   90.00
_cell.angle_beta   90.00
_cell.angle_gamma   90.00
#
_symmetry.space_group_name_H-M   'P 1'
#
loop_
_entity.id
_entity.type
_entity.pdbx_description
1 polymer ?
#
loop_
_entity_poly.entity_id
_entity_poly.type
_entity_poly.pdbx_seq_one_letter_code
_entity_poly.pdbx_strand_id
1 'polypeptide(L)'
;MFCRTDQQCICYLCSVYEHKGYDTFSAAAERTERQRELKLRRQQIQQRLQDREKYVKLLQLEEEGVNLSADKGVVDSEKIFTELIRSLKQHIRCQRKTEVSRVKQCQKKVEQEITELKRKAAELKQLSHTEDHNQFLHNYLSLSPLSKSTHSSSINIRPLRYFEEVPAAVSEFRGNLTATAGAVVTLATSEEARASQLPRKRPKDSQLFWIS
;
A
#
# COMPACT_ATOMS: atom_id res chain seq x y z
N MET A 1 32.94 -52.79 -42.15
CA MET A 1 32.33 -53.32 -40.92
C MET A 1 32.28 -52.20 -39.89
N PHE A 2 31.47 -52.31 -38.84
CA PHE A 2 31.47 -51.38 -37.72
C PHE A 2 31.69 -52.17 -36.44
N CYS A 3 32.68 -51.78 -35.65
CA CYS A 3 32.93 -52.34 -34.33
C CYS A 3 32.21 -51.47 -33.30
N ARG A 4 31.23 -52.03 -32.57
CA ARG A 4 30.51 -51.34 -31.51
C ARG A 4 31.33 -51.17 -30.25
N THR A 5 32.23 -52.12 -29.96
CA THR A 5 33.16 -52.02 -28.83
C THR A 5 34.00 -50.75 -28.93
N ASP A 6 34.55 -50.48 -30.12
CA ASP A 6 35.43 -49.32 -30.35
C ASP A 6 34.72 -48.13 -31.03
N GLN A 7 33.41 -48.24 -31.29
CA GLN A 7 32.57 -47.22 -31.93
C GLN A 7 33.12 -46.66 -33.26
N GLN A 8 33.69 -47.51 -34.12
CA GLN A 8 34.32 -47.07 -35.36
C GLN A 8 34.07 -47.99 -36.57
N CYS A 9 34.15 -47.40 -37.77
CA CYS A 9 34.14 -48.12 -39.03
C CYS A 9 35.51 -48.77 -39.27
N ILE A 10 35.52 -50.09 -39.51
CA ILE A 10 36.74 -50.87 -39.74
C ILE A 10 36.66 -51.62 -41.08
N CYS A 11 37.82 -51.91 -41.68
CA CYS A 11 37.88 -52.75 -42.88
C CYS A 11 37.66 -54.24 -42.52
N TYR A 12 37.51 -55.10 -43.53
CA TYR A 12 37.30 -56.53 -43.31
C TYR A 12 38.51 -57.21 -42.62
N LEU A 13 39.74 -56.87 -43.00
CA LEU A 13 40.95 -57.44 -42.39
C LEU A 13 41.05 -57.08 -40.90
N CYS A 14 40.84 -55.82 -40.54
CA CYS A 14 40.81 -55.39 -39.14
C CYS A 14 39.78 -56.17 -38.32
N SER A 15 38.61 -56.50 -38.88
CA SER A 15 37.59 -57.29 -38.17
C SER A 15 38.02 -58.72 -37.84
N VAL A 16 38.96 -59.29 -38.60
CA VAL A 16 39.43 -60.68 -38.45
C VAL A 16 40.69 -60.77 -37.56
N TYR A 17 41.56 -59.75 -37.60
CA TYR A 17 42.83 -59.75 -36.88
C TYR A 17 42.81 -58.90 -35.61
N GLU A 18 42.53 -57.59 -35.74
CA GLU A 18 42.67 -56.61 -34.67
C GLU A 18 41.44 -56.55 -33.75
N HIS A 19 40.24 -56.66 -34.32
CA HIS A 19 38.96 -56.62 -33.60
C HIS A 19 38.33 -58.00 -33.45
N LYS A 20 39.16 -59.06 -33.41
CA LYS A 20 38.68 -60.44 -33.31
C LYS A 20 37.99 -60.67 -31.98
N GLY A 21 36.73 -61.09 -32.02
CA GLY A 21 35.91 -61.32 -30.82
C GLY A 21 35.24 -60.05 -30.28
N TYR A 22 35.42 -58.89 -30.92
CA TYR A 22 34.69 -57.67 -30.58
C TYR A 22 33.33 -57.66 -31.28
N ASP A 23 32.40 -56.87 -30.73
CA ASP A 23 31.03 -56.79 -31.24
C ASP A 23 31.00 -56.05 -32.60
N THR A 24 31.06 -56.82 -33.69
CA THR A 24 31.28 -56.29 -35.04
C THR A 24 30.13 -56.65 -35.97
N PHE A 25 29.52 -55.63 -36.59
CA PHE A 25 28.39 -55.78 -37.51
C PHE A 25 28.69 -55.17 -38.89
N SER A 26 27.82 -55.42 -39.86
CA SER A 26 27.85 -54.68 -41.12
C SER A 26 27.49 -53.21 -40.86
N ALA A 27 28.13 -52.29 -41.59
CA ALA A 27 27.84 -50.87 -41.46
C ALA A 27 26.38 -50.53 -41.80
N ALA A 28 25.76 -51.30 -42.70
CA ALA A 28 24.35 -51.14 -43.06
C ALA A 28 23.39 -51.53 -41.92
N ALA A 29 23.68 -52.62 -41.20
CA ALA A 29 22.90 -53.03 -40.04
C ALA A 29 23.01 -52.01 -38.89
N GLU A 30 24.24 -51.57 -38.58
CA GLU A 30 24.46 -50.54 -37.55
C GLU A 30 23.77 -49.22 -37.89
N ARG A 31 23.89 -48.76 -39.14
CA ARG A 31 23.19 -47.54 -39.59
C ARG A 31 21.68 -47.64 -39.37
N THR A 32 21.08 -48.80 -39.65
CA THR A 32 19.64 -49.01 -39.47
C THR A 32 19.25 -48.91 -38.00
N GLU A 33 20.07 -49.45 -37.08
CA GLU A 33 19.87 -49.33 -35.64
C GLU A 33 19.96 -47.87 -35.18
N ARG A 34 21.06 -47.18 -35.52
CA ARG A 34 21.26 -45.77 -35.15
C ARG A 34 20.22 -44.84 -35.76
N GLN A 35 19.71 -45.16 -36.95
CA GLN A 35 18.58 -44.43 -37.53
C GLN A 35 17.29 -44.59 -36.72
N ARG A 36 17.02 -45.76 -36.14
CA ARG A 36 15.86 -45.97 -35.25
C ARG A 36 16.04 -45.21 -33.94
N GLU A 37 17.21 -45.28 -33.32
CA GLU A 37 17.54 -44.49 -32.12
C GLU A 37 17.41 -42.98 -32.36
N LEU A 38 17.93 -42.47 -33.48
CA LEU A 38 17.85 -41.06 -33.86
C LEU A 38 16.40 -40.59 -33.99
N LYS A 39 15.54 -41.39 -34.62
CA LYS A 39 14.10 -41.08 -34.76
C LYS A 39 13.43 -40.96 -33.39
N LEU A 40 13.71 -41.89 -32.47
CA LEU A 40 13.15 -41.85 -31.11
C LEU A 40 13.64 -40.62 -30.35
N ARG A 41 14.94 -40.33 -30.38
CA ARG A 41 15.52 -39.13 -29.73
C ARG A 41 14.91 -37.84 -30.30
N ARG A 42 14.70 -37.77 -31.62
CA ARG A 42 14.07 -36.61 -32.27
C ARG A 42 12.63 -36.41 -31.77
N GLN A 43 11.83 -37.47 -31.67
CA GLN A 43 10.47 -37.40 -31.14
C GLN A 43 10.45 -36.94 -29.67
N GLN A 44 11.35 -37.47 -28.84
CA GLN A 44 11.48 -37.06 -27.44
C GLN A 44 11.85 -35.57 -27.30
N ILE A 45 12.77 -35.07 -28.12
CA ILE A 45 13.13 -33.64 -28.13
C ILE A 45 11.94 -32.79 -28.55
N GLN A 46 11.21 -33.18 -29.60
CA GLN A 46 10.04 -32.45 -30.08
C GLN A 46 8.94 -32.38 -29.02
N GLN A 47 8.66 -33.48 -28.33
CA GLN A 47 7.68 -33.51 -27.24
C GLN A 47 8.11 -32.58 -26.09
N ARG A 48 9.38 -32.68 -25.66
CA ARG A 48 9.91 -31.80 -24.61
C ARG A 48 9.87 -30.33 -25.01
N LEU A 49 10.12 -30.01 -26.28
CA LEU A 49 10.05 -28.63 -26.78
C LEU A 49 8.62 -28.09 -26.65
N GLN A 50 7.62 -28.85 -27.11
CA GLN A 50 6.21 -28.47 -26.99
C GLN A 50 5.78 -28.28 -25.53
N ASP A 51 6.21 -29.16 -24.63
CA ASP A 51 5.90 -29.03 -23.20
C ASP A 51 6.53 -27.78 -22.60
N ARG A 52 7.78 -27.44 -23.00
CA ARG A 52 8.46 -26.23 -22.53
C ARG A 52 7.83 -24.96 -23.09
N GLU A 53 7.41 -24.96 -24.35
CA GLU A 53 6.66 -23.84 -24.95
C GLU A 53 5.34 -23.59 -24.22
N LYS A 54 4.60 -24.65 -23.87
CA LYS A 54 3.39 -24.52 -23.02
C LYS A 54 3.71 -23.97 -21.65
N TYR A 55 4.81 -24.42 -21.05
CA TYR A 55 5.22 -23.96 -19.72
C TYR A 55 5.60 -22.47 -19.71
N VAL A 56 6.28 -21.99 -20.76
CA VAL A 56 6.59 -20.56 -20.93
C VAL A 56 5.30 -19.74 -21.00
N LYS A 57 4.30 -20.18 -21.76
CA LYS A 57 3.00 -19.49 -21.83
C LYS A 57 2.30 -19.42 -20.48
N LEU A 58 2.38 -20.48 -19.67
CA LEU A 58 1.80 -20.49 -18.33
C LEU A 58 2.51 -19.48 -17.41
N LEU A 59 3.83 -19.40 -17.46
CA LEU A 59 4.60 -18.42 -16.68
C LEU A 59 4.28 -16.98 -17.10
N GLN A 60 4.06 -16.73 -18.39
CA GLN A 60 3.63 -15.40 -18.88
C GLN A 60 2.27 -15.01 -18.30
N LEU A 61 1.32 -15.93 -18.22
CA LEU A 61 0.02 -15.67 -17.59
C LEU A 61 0.15 -15.43 -16.07
N GLU A 62 1.06 -16.15 -15.41
CA GLU A 62 1.34 -15.94 -13.98
C GLU A 62 1.98 -14.57 -13.74
N GLU A 63 2.94 -14.16 -14.58
CA GLU A 63 3.56 -12.83 -14.55
C GLU A 63 2.51 -11.72 -14.76
N GLU A 64 1.65 -11.85 -15.76
CA GLU A 64 0.53 -10.92 -15.99
C GLU A 64 -0.40 -10.87 -14.76
N GLY A 65 -0.72 -12.01 -14.16
CA GLY A 65 -1.54 -12.10 -12.95
C GLY A 65 -0.93 -11.37 -11.76
N VAL A 66 0.39 -11.50 -11.54
CA VAL A 66 1.12 -10.77 -10.50
C VAL A 66 1.06 -9.27 -10.75
N ASN A 67 1.34 -8.82 -11.97
CA ASN A 67 1.31 -7.41 -12.33
C ASN A 67 -0.09 -6.80 -12.11
N LEU A 68 -1.13 -7.46 -12.60
CA LEU A 68 -2.52 -7.00 -12.42
C LEU A 68 -2.93 -6.95 -10.94
N SER A 69 -2.49 -7.93 -10.14
CA SER A 69 -2.75 -7.97 -8.70
C SER A 69 -2.04 -6.82 -7.98
N ALA A 70 -0.77 -6.58 -8.31
CA ALA A 70 0.01 -5.47 -7.74
C ALA A 70 -0.61 -4.10 -8.07
N ASP A 71 -0.94 -3.87 -9.35
CA ASP A 71 -1.60 -2.64 -9.81
C ASP A 71 -2.93 -2.41 -9.09
N LYS A 72 -3.74 -3.46 -8.95
CA LYS A 72 -5.00 -3.39 -8.19
C LYS A 72 -4.75 -3.02 -6.73
N GLY A 73 -3.76 -3.65 -6.09
CA GLY A 73 -3.36 -3.32 -4.71
C GLY A 73 -2.97 -1.85 -4.54
N VAL A 74 -2.23 -1.29 -5.50
CA VAL A 74 -1.88 0.14 -5.53
C VAL A 74 -3.15 1.00 -5.64
N VAL A 75 -4.01 0.75 -6.62
CA VAL A 75 -5.25 1.53 -6.84
C VAL A 75 -6.18 1.49 -5.62
N ASP A 76 -6.39 0.31 -5.04
CA ASP A 76 -7.22 0.16 -3.85
C ASP A 76 -6.62 0.92 -2.65
N SER A 77 -5.29 0.89 -2.48
CA SER A 77 -4.62 1.65 -1.43
C SER A 77 -4.74 3.17 -1.61
N GLU A 78 -4.57 3.67 -2.84
CA GLU A 78 -4.72 5.10 -3.17
C GLU A 78 -6.13 5.60 -2.86
N LYS A 79 -7.15 4.79 -3.16
CA LYS A 79 -8.54 5.11 -2.84
C LYS A 79 -8.75 5.26 -1.34
N ILE A 80 -8.23 4.31 -0.54
CA ILE A 80 -8.31 4.35 0.93
C ILE A 80 -7.64 5.62 1.48
N PHE A 81 -6.42 5.94 1.02
CA PHE A 81 -5.70 7.13 1.48
C PHE A 81 -6.42 8.42 1.08
N THR A 82 -7.00 8.47 -0.12
CA THR A 82 -7.78 9.62 -0.57
C THR A 82 -9.00 9.86 0.32
N GLU A 83 -9.73 8.80 0.66
CA GLU A 83 -10.89 8.88 1.57
C GLU A 83 -10.49 9.31 2.98
N LEU A 84 -9.36 8.82 3.49
CA LEU A 84 -8.81 9.22 4.78
C LEU A 84 -8.43 10.71 4.80
N ILE A 85 -7.68 11.18 3.80
CA ILE A 85 -7.28 12.59 3.66
C ILE A 85 -8.51 13.49 3.60
N ARG A 86 -9.53 13.08 2.81
CA ARG A 86 -10.81 13.81 2.72
C ARG A 86 -11.48 13.91 4.09
N SER A 87 -11.54 12.82 4.83
CA SER A 87 -12.20 12.75 6.13
C SER A 87 -11.47 13.59 7.19
N LEU A 88 -10.14 13.53 7.24
CA LEU A 88 -9.31 14.35 8.11
C LEU A 88 -9.51 15.85 7.82
N LYS A 89 -9.45 16.25 6.54
CA LYS A 89 -9.70 17.64 6.12
C LYS A 89 -11.10 18.10 6.56
N GLN A 90 -12.10 17.24 6.45
CA GLN A 90 -13.46 17.57 6.87
C GLN A 90 -13.56 17.76 8.38
N HIS A 91 -12.94 16.87 9.17
CA HIS A 91 -12.93 16.98 10.63
C HIS A 91 -12.32 18.32 11.09
N ILE A 92 -11.15 18.68 10.55
CA ILE A 92 -10.48 19.96 10.84
C ILE A 92 -11.38 21.16 10.48
N ARG A 93 -12.04 21.12 9.31
CA ARG A 93 -12.97 22.19 8.88
C ARG A 93 -14.17 22.32 9.82
N CYS A 94 -14.76 21.19 10.24
CA CYS A 94 -15.88 21.15 11.17
C CYS A 94 -15.49 21.73 12.54
N GLN A 95 -14.38 21.25 13.12
CA GLN A 95 -13.87 21.74 14.41
C GLN A 95 -13.57 23.24 14.35
N ARG A 96 -12.94 23.71 13.27
CA ARG A 96 -12.71 25.15 13.06
C ARG A 96 -14.02 25.93 13.05
N LYS A 97 -15.05 25.46 12.35
CA LYS A 97 -16.35 26.14 12.29
C LYS A 97 -16.99 26.24 13.68
N THR A 98 -16.91 25.18 14.47
CA THR A 98 -17.41 25.15 15.86
C THR A 98 -16.66 26.16 16.73
N GLU A 99 -15.33 26.14 16.72
CA GLU A 99 -14.52 27.05 17.54
C GLU A 99 -14.70 28.52 17.12
N VAL A 100 -14.74 28.81 15.82
CA VAL A 100 -15.03 30.17 15.32
C VAL A 100 -16.42 30.63 15.73
N SER A 101 -17.42 29.76 15.69
CA SER A 101 -18.79 30.10 16.11
C SER A 101 -18.85 30.41 17.60
N ARG A 102 -18.15 29.62 18.43
CA ARG A 102 -18.01 29.86 19.87
C ARG A 102 -17.34 31.22 20.15
N VAL A 103 -16.22 31.52 19.47
CA VAL A 103 -15.50 32.80 19.62
C VAL A 103 -16.39 33.97 19.22
N LYS A 104 -17.11 33.89 18.09
CA LYS A 104 -18.06 34.93 17.65
C LYS A 104 -19.19 35.16 18.66
N GLN A 105 -19.69 34.11 19.30
CA GLN A 105 -20.70 34.24 20.34
C GLN A 105 -20.17 34.96 21.58
N CYS A 106 -18.94 34.64 22.01
CA CYS A 106 -18.27 35.35 23.09
C CYS A 106 -18.03 36.82 22.73
N GLN A 107 -17.55 37.10 21.52
CA GLN A 107 -17.34 38.45 21.01
C GLN A 107 -18.64 39.28 21.07
N LYS A 108 -19.75 38.75 20.56
CA LYS A 108 -21.04 39.44 20.58
C LYS A 108 -21.50 39.80 21.99
N LYS A 109 -21.28 38.92 22.97
CA LYS A 109 -21.61 39.18 24.39
C LYS A 109 -20.78 40.34 24.95
N VAL A 110 -19.48 40.36 24.66
CA VAL A 110 -18.58 41.45 25.11
C VAL A 110 -18.94 42.78 24.45
N GLU A 111 -19.25 42.78 23.15
CA GLU A 111 -19.68 43.99 22.42
C GLU A 111 -20.98 44.58 22.99
N GLN A 112 -21.94 43.72 23.39
CA GLN A 112 -23.17 44.14 24.07
C GLN A 112 -22.87 44.78 25.43
N GLU A 113 -21.98 44.17 26.22
CA GLU A 113 -21.58 44.70 27.53
C GLU A 113 -20.86 46.05 27.40
N ILE A 114 -19.96 46.20 26.43
CA ILE A 114 -19.30 47.48 26.12
C ILE A 114 -20.34 48.55 25.78
N THR A 115 -21.36 48.21 25.00
CA THR A 115 -22.42 49.15 24.59
C THR A 115 -23.26 49.59 25.80
N GLU A 116 -23.62 48.67 26.69
CA GLU A 116 -24.35 49.00 27.92
C GLU A 116 -23.51 49.88 28.85
N LEU A 117 -22.22 49.55 29.02
CA LEU A 117 -21.30 50.33 29.84
C LEU A 117 -21.11 51.75 29.28
N LYS A 118 -20.96 51.91 27.96
CA LYS A 118 -20.89 53.23 27.32
C LYS A 118 -22.15 54.06 27.56
N ARG A 119 -23.34 53.43 27.45
CA ARG A 119 -24.62 54.10 27.74
C ARG A 119 -24.68 54.59 29.19
N LYS A 120 -24.38 53.71 30.16
CA LYS A 120 -24.39 54.07 31.59
C LYS A 120 -23.36 55.15 31.93
N ALA A 121 -22.16 55.09 31.33
CA ALA A 121 -21.16 56.13 31.51
C ALA A 121 -21.64 57.50 31.00
N ALA A 122 -22.37 57.52 29.88
CA ALA A 122 -22.95 58.76 29.36
C ALA A 122 -24.07 59.31 30.26
N GLU A 123 -24.93 58.45 30.80
CA GLU A 123 -25.98 58.84 31.77
C GLU A 123 -25.38 59.45 33.04
N LEU A 124 -24.35 58.81 33.61
CA LEU A 124 -23.63 59.32 34.77
C LEU A 124 -22.95 60.66 34.47
N LYS A 125 -22.35 60.80 33.28
CA LYS A 125 -21.77 62.06 32.83
C LYS A 125 -22.84 63.13 32.71
N GLN A 126 -24.00 62.86 32.12
CA GLN A 126 -25.06 63.86 32.02
C GLN A 126 -25.56 64.29 33.40
N LEU A 127 -25.76 63.32 34.31
CA LEU A 127 -26.20 63.60 35.66
C LEU A 127 -25.21 64.49 36.43
N SER A 128 -23.89 64.26 36.26
CA SER A 128 -22.86 65.07 36.94
C SER A 128 -22.84 66.54 36.52
N HIS A 129 -23.48 66.92 35.41
CA HIS A 129 -23.60 68.31 34.95
C HIS A 129 -24.96 68.93 35.33
N THR A 130 -25.81 68.25 36.11
CA THR A 130 -27.10 68.81 36.55
C THR A 130 -26.89 69.76 37.73
N GLU A 131 -27.16 71.06 37.55
CA GLU A 131 -26.94 72.09 38.58
C GLU A 131 -28.05 72.13 39.65
N ASP A 132 -29.28 71.73 39.31
CA ASP A 132 -30.38 71.67 40.27
C ASP A 132 -30.24 70.46 41.20
N HIS A 133 -30.05 70.75 42.49
CA HIS A 133 -29.77 69.74 43.51
C HIS A 133 -30.94 68.74 43.70
N ASN A 134 -32.19 69.19 43.59
CA ASN A 134 -33.34 68.31 43.77
C ASN A 134 -33.50 67.38 42.55
N GLN A 135 -33.34 67.92 41.34
CA GLN A 135 -33.37 67.15 40.10
C GLN A 135 -32.22 66.15 40.03
N PHE A 136 -31.02 66.53 40.50
CA PHE A 136 -29.89 65.61 40.62
C PHE A 136 -30.24 64.42 41.51
N LEU A 137 -30.77 64.67 42.72
CA LEU A 137 -31.13 63.61 43.66
C LEU A 137 -32.25 62.70 43.11
N HIS A 138 -33.28 63.27 42.49
CA HIS A 138 -34.34 62.50 41.85
C HIS A 138 -33.84 61.62 40.70
N ASN A 139 -32.99 62.17 39.83
CA ASN A 139 -32.41 61.42 38.71
C ASN A 139 -31.43 60.35 39.20
N TYR A 140 -30.63 60.64 40.24
CA TYR A 140 -29.70 59.68 40.83
C TYR A 140 -30.43 58.47 41.41
N LEU A 141 -31.53 58.70 42.15
CA LEU A 141 -32.36 57.62 42.71
C LEU A 141 -33.06 56.77 41.64
N SER A 142 -33.25 57.33 40.44
CA SER A 142 -33.86 56.62 39.29
C SER A 142 -32.84 55.81 38.48
N LEU A 143 -31.53 55.90 38.79
CA LEU A 143 -30.52 55.14 38.07
C LEU A 143 -30.68 53.64 38.33
N SER A 144 -30.73 52.88 37.25
CA SER A 144 -30.69 51.42 37.34
C SER A 144 -29.30 50.99 37.84
N PRO A 145 -29.22 50.07 38.83
CA PRO A 145 -27.95 49.54 39.30
C PRO A 145 -27.09 49.01 38.15
N LEU A 146 -25.77 49.11 38.30
CA LEU A 146 -24.86 48.36 37.44
C LEU A 146 -25.08 46.88 37.74
N SER A 147 -25.64 46.13 36.78
CA SER A 147 -25.68 44.67 36.89
C SER A 147 -24.24 44.19 37.06
N LYS A 148 -23.97 43.35 38.06
CA LYS A 148 -22.69 42.63 38.14
C LYS A 148 -22.51 41.95 36.80
N SER A 149 -21.35 42.13 36.16
CA SER A 149 -21.00 41.43 34.93
C SER A 149 -21.14 39.92 35.15
N THR A 150 -22.29 39.36 34.75
CA THR A 150 -22.55 37.92 34.83
C THR A 150 -21.66 37.17 33.84
N HIS A 151 -21.00 37.89 32.92
CA HIS A 151 -20.24 37.33 31.82
C HIS A 151 -18.73 37.23 32.09
N SER A 152 -18.18 38.03 33.00
CA SER A 152 -16.74 38.04 33.34
C SER A 152 -16.20 36.69 33.83
N SER A 153 -17.04 35.83 34.42
CA SER A 153 -16.64 34.48 34.88
C SER A 153 -16.87 33.36 33.84
N SER A 154 -17.53 33.67 32.71
CA SER A 154 -17.96 32.66 31.71
C SER A 154 -17.26 32.76 30.35
N ILE A 155 -16.51 33.84 30.09
CA ILE A 155 -15.73 33.97 28.86
C ILE A 155 -14.45 33.14 29.05
N ASN A 156 -14.59 31.83 28.85
CA ASN A 156 -13.45 30.91 28.82
C ASN A 156 -12.66 31.15 27.52
N ILE A 157 -11.69 32.07 27.59
CA ILE A 157 -10.71 32.28 26.53
C ILE A 157 -9.74 31.10 26.58
N ARG A 158 -10.06 30.05 25.83
CA ARG A 158 -9.15 28.91 25.67
C ARG A 158 -7.92 29.32 24.84
N PRO A 159 -6.72 28.80 25.14
CA PRO A 159 -5.49 29.08 24.40
C PRO A 159 -5.61 28.79 22.90
N LEU A 160 -4.83 29.50 22.08
CA LEU A 160 -4.82 29.45 20.61
C LEU A 160 -4.38 28.11 19.98
N ARG A 161 -4.00 27.11 20.77
CA ARG A 161 -3.38 25.85 20.32
C ARG A 161 -4.37 24.83 19.69
N TYR A 162 -5.47 25.27 19.09
CA TYR A 162 -6.56 24.36 18.67
C TYR A 162 -6.16 23.33 17.60
N PHE A 163 -5.12 23.61 16.82
CA PHE A 163 -4.70 22.74 15.70
C PHE A 163 -3.19 22.45 15.66
N GLU A 164 -2.41 22.91 16.65
CA GLU A 164 -0.95 22.70 16.70
C GLU A 164 -0.60 21.22 16.89
N GLU A 165 -1.51 20.43 17.47
CA GLU A 165 -1.32 18.99 17.70
C GLU A 165 -1.66 18.15 16.46
N VAL A 166 -2.39 18.70 15.49
CA VAL A 166 -2.81 17.96 14.29
C VAL A 166 -1.62 17.45 13.49
N PRO A 167 -0.57 18.24 13.18
CA PRO A 167 0.60 17.73 12.49
C PRO A 167 1.33 16.61 13.25
N ALA A 168 1.40 16.69 14.58
CA ALA A 168 2.04 15.68 15.42
C ALA A 168 1.26 14.35 15.36
N ALA A 169 -0.06 14.40 15.54
CA ALA A 169 -0.94 13.24 15.44
C ALA A 169 -0.90 12.60 14.05
N VAL A 170 -0.86 13.40 12.97
CA VAL A 170 -0.71 12.91 11.59
C VAL A 170 0.66 12.26 11.38
N SER A 171 1.73 12.80 11.98
CA SER A 171 3.07 12.22 11.93
C SER A 171 3.14 10.87 12.65
N GLU A 172 2.49 10.75 13.81
CA GLU A 172 2.38 9.48 14.55
C GLU A 172 1.59 8.44 13.74
N PHE A 173 0.43 8.83 13.19
CA PHE A 173 -0.36 7.98 12.31
C PHE A 173 0.46 7.46 11.12
N ARG A 174 1.26 8.33 10.49
CA ARG A 174 2.19 7.93 9.41
C ARG A 174 3.20 6.89 9.91
N GLY A 175 3.79 7.09 11.08
CA GLY A 175 4.74 6.14 11.67
C GLY A 175 4.12 4.75 11.85
N ASN A 176 2.92 4.69 12.42
CA ASN A 176 2.17 3.44 12.61
C ASN A 176 1.85 2.77 11.27
N LEU A 177 1.43 3.55 10.27
CA LEU A 177 1.14 3.06 8.92
C LEU A 177 2.39 2.49 8.24
N THR A 178 3.55 3.16 8.38
CA THR A 178 4.80 2.65 7.79
C THR A 178 5.23 1.33 8.42
N ALA A 179 5.00 1.14 9.73
CA ALA A 179 5.32 -0.11 10.41
C ALA A 179 4.41 -1.27 9.95
N THR A 180 3.11 -1.02 9.77
CA THR A 180 2.16 -2.04 9.30
C THR A 180 2.37 -2.41 7.83
N ALA A 181 2.64 -1.42 6.96
CA ALA A 181 2.91 -1.66 5.54
C ALA A 181 4.12 -2.60 5.34
N GLY A 182 5.21 -2.39 6.09
CA GLY A 182 6.40 -3.25 6.03
C GLY A 182 6.11 -4.71 6.42
N ALA A 183 5.25 -4.94 7.42
CA ALA A 183 4.86 -6.27 7.84
C ALA A 183 4.03 -7.02 6.78
N VAL A 184 3.10 -6.34 6.11
CA VAL A 184 2.23 -6.94 5.08
C VAL A 184 3.02 -7.37 3.85
N VAL A 185 3.96 -6.54 3.37
CA VAL A 185 4.80 -6.86 2.20
C VAL A 185 5.71 -8.07 2.49
N THR A 186 6.22 -8.17 3.71
CA THR A 186 7.06 -9.31 4.12
C THR A 186 6.26 -10.62 4.17
N LEU A 187 4.99 -10.58 4.56
CA LEU A 187 4.12 -11.76 4.57
C LEU A 187 3.78 -12.23 3.15
N ALA A 188 3.38 -11.31 2.26
CA ALA A 188 3.04 -11.64 0.88
C ALA A 188 4.20 -12.30 0.12
N THR A 189 5.41 -11.76 0.27
CA THR A 189 6.63 -12.32 -0.35
C THR A 189 7.01 -13.69 0.23
N SER A 190 6.72 -13.95 1.51
CA SER A 190 6.97 -15.25 2.14
C SER A 190 5.99 -16.35 1.69
N GLU A 191 4.73 -16.00 1.42
CA GLU A 191 3.73 -16.93 0.90
C GLU A 191 4.00 -17.29 -0.57
N GLU A 192 4.41 -16.33 -1.39
CA GLU A 192 4.85 -16.54 -2.79
C GLU A 192 6.10 -17.44 -2.87
N ALA A 193 7.08 -17.23 -1.98
CA ALA A 193 8.26 -18.07 -1.90
C ALA A 193 7.92 -19.53 -1.53
N ARG A 194 6.90 -19.73 -0.69
CA ARG A 194 6.44 -21.07 -0.28
C ARG A 194 5.62 -21.77 -1.38
N ALA A 195 4.83 -21.02 -2.15
CA ALA A 195 4.10 -21.55 -3.31
C ALA A 195 5.05 -22.01 -4.44
N SER A 196 6.13 -21.26 -4.66
CA SER A 196 7.16 -21.57 -5.68
C SER A 196 8.00 -22.82 -5.35
N GLN A 197 8.01 -23.28 -4.10
CA GLN A 197 8.76 -24.46 -3.63
C GLN A 197 7.96 -25.76 -3.67
N LEU A 198 6.67 -25.74 -4.02
CA LEU A 198 5.90 -26.97 -4.22
C LEU A 198 6.53 -27.77 -5.39
N PRO A 199 6.83 -29.07 -5.20
CA PRO A 199 7.60 -29.82 -6.16
C PRO A 199 6.82 -29.88 -7.49
N ARG A 200 7.37 -29.26 -8.54
CA ARG A 200 6.97 -29.51 -9.92
C ARG A 200 7.04 -31.02 -10.13
N LYS A 201 5.89 -31.70 -10.15
CA LYS A 201 5.82 -33.12 -10.47
C LYS A 201 6.50 -33.29 -11.82
N ARG A 202 7.71 -33.84 -11.82
CA ARG A 202 8.33 -34.33 -13.05
C ARG A 202 7.33 -35.30 -13.67
N PRO A 203 7.05 -35.21 -14.98
CA PRO A 203 6.35 -36.28 -15.67
C PRO A 203 7.09 -37.58 -15.32
N LYS A 204 6.41 -38.48 -14.61
CA LYS A 204 6.87 -39.84 -14.44
C LYS A 204 6.88 -40.44 -15.84
N ASP A 205 8.00 -41.08 -16.16
CA ASP A 205 8.23 -42.00 -17.28
C ASP A 205 9.25 -41.48 -18.30
N SER A 206 10.52 -41.75 -17.97
CA SER A 206 11.55 -42.30 -18.86
C SER A 206 12.86 -42.40 -18.08
N GLN A 207 12.85 -43.16 -16.97
CA GLN A 207 14.02 -44.00 -16.72
C GLN A 207 14.04 -44.96 -17.90
N LEU A 208 15.10 -44.93 -18.70
CA LEU A 208 15.72 -46.11 -19.31
C LEU A 208 17.00 -45.64 -20.03
N PHE A 209 18.12 -46.09 -19.46
CA PHE A 209 19.44 -46.26 -20.06
C PHE A 209 20.29 -45.04 -20.43
N TRP A 210 21.08 -44.59 -19.44
CA TRP A 210 22.50 -44.34 -19.68
C TRP A 210 23.20 -45.71 -19.74
N ILE A 211 23.69 -46.12 -20.91
CA ILE A 211 24.70 -47.18 -21.02
C ILE A 211 25.94 -46.51 -21.60
N SER A 212 26.98 -46.44 -20.77
CA SER A 212 28.37 -46.49 -21.21
C SER A 212 28.76 -47.95 -21.36
#